data_AF-A0AAV5P0W9-F1
#
_entry.id   AF-A0AAV5P0W9-F1
#
_cell.length_a   1.000
_cell.length_b   1.000
_cell.length_c   1.000
_cell.angle_alpha   90.00
_cell.angle_beta   90.00
_cell.angle_gamma   90.00
#
_symmetry.space_group_name_H-M   'P 1'
#
loop_
_entity.id
_entity.type
_entity.pdbx_description
1 polymer ?
#
loop_
_entity_poly.entity_id
_entity_poly.type
_entity_poly.pdbx_seq_one_letter_code
_entity_poly.pdbx_strand_id
1 'polypeptide(L)' 'MRIEFNIFKSNTQWGVTTHQMNSDILLRNVLTKGKVSDLNLQFSYDEHTSKGTIANSSNQIIGDFLVSF' A
#
# COMPACT_ATOMS: atom_id res chain seq x y z
N MET A 1 14.26 1.88 5.10
CA MET A 1 13.45 1.88 3.87
C MET A 1 12.21 2.72 4.11
N ARG A 2 11.85 3.52 3.13
CA ARG A 2 10.66 4.39 3.15
C ARG A 2 9.64 3.85 2.14
N ILE A 3 8.37 3.81 2.56
CA ILE A 3 7.25 3.40 1.71
C ILE A 3 6.30 4.58 1.60
N GLU A 4 6.04 5.03 0.38
CA GLU A 4 5.05 6.05 0.05
C GLU A 4 3.80 5.38 -0.49
N PHE A 5 2.67 5.54 0.20
CA PHE A 5 1.37 4.99 -0.18
C PHE A 5 0.50 6.04 -0.85
N ASN A 6 -0.38 5.58 -1.73
CA ASN A 6 -1.36 6.41 -2.41
C ASN A 6 -2.66 5.61 -2.65
N ILE A 7 -3.78 6.11 -2.12
CA ILE A 7 -5.12 5.54 -2.31
C ILE A 7 -5.91 6.45 -3.25
N PHE A 8 -6.31 5.91 -4.40
CA PHE A 8 -6.85 6.70 -5.51
C PHE A 8 -8.20 7.34 -5.16
N LYS A 9 -9.12 6.57 -4.59
CA LYS A 9 -10.51 7.03 -4.34
C LYS A 9 -10.58 8.18 -3.33
N SER A 10 -9.72 8.17 -2.33
CA SER A 10 -9.69 9.15 -1.25
C SER A 10 -8.64 10.24 -1.46
N ASN A 11 -7.90 10.20 -2.57
CA ASN A 11 -6.74 11.06 -2.84
C ASN A 11 -5.81 11.18 -1.62
N THR A 12 -5.59 10.06 -0.92
CA THR A 12 -4.89 10.01 0.36
C THR A 12 -3.50 9.43 0.14
N GLN A 13 -2.48 10.21 0.51
CA GLN A 13 -1.08 9.85 0.36
C GLN A 13 -0.34 10.00 1.68
N TRP A 14 0.57 9.06 1.98
CA TRP A 14 1.41 9.16 3.16
C TRP A 14 2.66 8.30 3.05
N GLY A 15 3.74 8.76 3.69
CA GLY A 15 4.98 8.03 3.85
C GLY A 15 5.09 7.34 5.20
N VAL A 16 5.79 6.20 5.24
CA VAL A 16 6.26 5.56 6.49
C VAL A 16 7.69 5.07 6.35
N THR A 17 8.43 5.12 7.45
CA THR A 17 9.75 4.49 7.56
C THR A 17 9.59 3.16 8.27
N THR A 18 10.15 2.10 7.68
CA THR A 18 10.13 0.75 8.24
C THR A 18 11.45 0.03 7.97
N HIS A 19 11.75 -0.95 8.82
CA HIS A 19 12.88 -1.86 8.65
C HIS A 19 12.52 -3.08 7.79
N GLN A 20 11.23 -3.35 7.59
CA GLN A 20 10.73 -4.52 6.88
C GLN A 20 9.55 -4.17 5.98
N MET A 21 9.45 -4.87 4.84
CA MET A 21 8.27 -4.86 3.97
C MET A 21 7.69 -6.26 3.92
N ASN A 22 6.53 -6.43 4.54
CA ASN A 22 5.72 -7.64 4.43
C ASN A 22 4.24 -7.24 4.36
N SER A 23 3.38 -8.18 3.96
CA SER A 23 1.95 -7.94 3.79
C SER A 23 1.28 -7.39 5.05
N ASP A 24 1.67 -7.83 6.24
CA ASP A 24 1.08 -7.37 7.50
C ASP A 24 1.39 -5.90 7.80
N ILE A 25 2.63 -5.48 7.55
CA ILE A 25 3.07 -4.08 7.69
C ILE A 25 2.32 -3.21 6.67
N LEU A 26 2.22 -3.64 5.42
CA LEU A 26 1.48 -2.91 4.37
C LEU A 26 0.00 -2.79 4.75
N LEU A 27 -0.63 -3.91 5.15
CA LEU A 27 -2.03 -3.97 5.55
C LEU A 27 -2.32 -3.01 6.71
N ARG A 28 -1.55 -3.10 7.80
CA ARG A 28 -1.73 -2.22 8.97
C ARG A 28 -1.67 -0.74 8.60
N ASN A 29 -0.72 -0.36 7.75
CA ASN A 29 -0.57 1.02 7.32
C ASN A 29 -1.76 1.51 6.50
N VAL A 30 -2.21 0.72 5.53
CA VAL A 30 -3.36 1.07 4.69
C VAL A 30 -4.67 1.11 5.49
N LEU A 31 -4.90 0.16 6.39
CA LEU A 31 -6.11 0.15 7.23
C LEU A 31 -6.15 1.32 8.21
N THR A 32 -4.99 1.77 8.72
CA THR A 32 -4.93 2.86 9.70
C THR A 32 -4.99 4.24 9.04
N LYS A 33 -4.38 4.42 7.87
CA LYS A 33 -4.20 5.75 7.25
C LYS A 33 -4.91 5.92 5.91
N GLY A 34 -5.19 4.85 5.18
CA GLY A 34 -5.70 4.88 3.81
C GLY A 34 -7.18 5.19 3.65
N LYS A 35 -7.95 5.20 4.75
CA LYS A 35 -9.41 5.41 4.75
C LYS A 35 -10.14 4.50 3.75
N VAL A 36 -9.69 3.25 3.68
CA VAL A 36 -10.30 2.21 2.83
C VAL A 36 -11.52 1.61 3.52
N SER A 37 -12.52 1.20 2.73
CA SER A 37 -13.72 0.53 3.24
C SER A 37 -13.57 -0.99 3.30
N ASP A 38 -12.62 -1.55 2.57
CA ASP A 38 -12.35 -2.99 2.53
C ASP A 38 -11.20 -3.35 3.48
N LEU A 39 -11.40 -4.41 4.28
CA LEU A 39 -10.40 -4.94 5.20
C LEU A 39 -9.54 -6.02 4.56
N ASN A 40 -10.05 -6.66 3.49
CA ASN A 40 -9.39 -7.73 2.77
C ASN A 40 -8.63 -7.14 1.58
N LEU A 41 -7.41 -6.70 1.86
CA LEU A 41 -6.53 -6.12 0.85
C LEU A 41 -5.47 -7.11 0.39
N GLN A 42 -5.15 -7.06 -0.89
CA GLN A 42 -4.05 -7.80 -1.50
C GLN A 42 -2.95 -6.83 -1.94
N PHE A 43 -1.71 -7.27 -1.81
CA PHE A 43 -0.53 -6.51 -2.18
C PHE A 43 0.28 -7.27 -3.22
N SER A 44 0.76 -6.56 -4.22
CA SER A 44 1.76 -7.07 -5.18
C SER A 44 2.89 -6.07 -5.27
N TYR A 45 4.11 -6.55 -5.43
CA TYR A 45 5.31 -5.71 -5.46
C TYR A 45 6.22 -6.15 -6.60
N ASP A 46 6.66 -5.18 -7.39
CA ASP A 46 7.68 -5.32 -8.41
C ASP A 46 8.97 -4.65 -7.91
N GLU A 47 9.98 -5.49 -7.66
CA GLU A 47 11.30 -5.09 -7.19
C GLU A 47 12.10 -4.30 -8.23
N HIS A 48 11.81 -4.48 -9.53
CA HIS A 48 12.54 -3.81 -10.62
C HIS A 48 12.13 -2.34 -10.70
N THR A 49 10.84 -2.04 -10.46
CA THR A 49 10.32 -0.67 -10.47
C THR A 49 10.21 -0.07 -9.07
N SER A 50 10.49 -0.85 -8.02
CA SER A 50 10.23 -0.49 -6.62
C SER A 50 8.81 0.00 -6.37
N LYS A 51 7.84 -0.57 -7.12
CA LYS A 51 6.43 -0.17 -7.09
C LYS A 51 5.57 -1.36 -6.72
N GLY A 52 4.54 -1.13 -5.92
CA GLY A 52 3.52 -2.13 -5.64
C GLY A 52 2.12 -1.60 -5.81
N THR A 53 1.18 -2.54 -5.90
CA THR A 53 -0.25 -2.27 -6.08
C THR A 53 -1.04 -2.78 -4.89
N ILE A 54 -2.16 -2.11 -4.61
CA ILE A 54 -3.10 -2.45 -3.55
C ILE A 54 -4.43 -2.77 -4.21
N ALA A 55 -4.91 -4.01 -4.05
CA ALA A 55 -6.20 -4.46 -4.56
C ALA A 55 -7.17 -4.75 -3.42
N ASN A 56 -8.46 -4.54 -3.66
CA ASN A 56 -9.52 -4.93 -2.72
C ASN A 56 -9.96 -6.39 -2.94
N SER A 57 -10.94 -6.87 -2.16
CA SER A 57 -11.48 -8.23 -2.27
C SER A 57 -12.12 -8.56 -3.63
N SER A 58 -12.44 -7.55 -4.43
CA SER A 58 -12.97 -7.69 -5.79
C SER A 58 -11.87 -7.66 -6.87
N ASN A 59 -10.60 -7.79 -6.48
CA ASN A 59 -9.41 -7.66 -7.35
C ASN A 59 -9.29 -6.30 -8.05
N GLN A 60 -9.96 -5.27 -7.55
CA GLN A 60 -9.90 -3.94 -8.12
C GLN A 60 -8.72 -3.18 -7.51
N ILE A 61 -7.86 -2.59 -8.35
CA ILE A 61 -6.74 -1.76 -7.87
C ILE A 61 -7.30 -0.46 -7.28
N ILE A 62 -7.04 -0.23 -6.01
CA ILE A 62 -7.51 0.94 -5.26
C ILE A 62 -6.40 1.91 -4.87
N GLY A 63 -5.15 1.51 -5.08
CA GLY A 63 -3.98 2.32 -4.75
C GLY A 63 -2.67 1.68 -5.19
N ASP A 64 -1.59 2.41 -4.97
CA ASP A 64 -0.23 1.96 -5.19
C ASP A 64 0.69 2.39 -4.03
N PHE A 65 1.88 1.81 -4.01
CA PHE A 65 2.95 2.24 -3.12
C PHE A 65 4.31 2.22 -3.83
N LEU A 66 5.21 3.09 -3.40
CA LEU A 66 6.59 3.17 -3.86
C LEU A 66 7.53 2.91 -2.70
N VAL A 67 8.61 2.19 -2.98
CA VAL A 67 9.63 1.82 -1.99
C VAL A 67 10.94 2.52 -2.35
N SER A 68 11.58 3.12 -1.35
CA SER A 68 12.91 3.72 -1.48
C SER A 68 13.82 3.35 -0.30
N PHE A 69 15.13 3.30 -0.57
CA PHE A 69 16.16 2.87 0.37
C PHE A 69 16.95 4.06 0.92
#